data_AF-A0A0S6WYK3-F1
#
_entry.id   AF-A0A0S6WYK3-F1
#
_cell.length_a   1.000
_cell.length_b   1.000
_cell.length_c   1.000
_cell.angle_alpha   90.00
_cell.angle_beta   90.00
_cell.angle_gamma   90.00
#
_symmetry.space_group_name_H-M   'P 1'
#
loop_
_entity.id
_entity.type
_entity.pdbx_description
1 polymer ?
#
loop_
_entity_poly.entity_id
_entity_poly.type
_entity_poly.pdbx_seq_one_letter_code
_entity_poly.pdbx_strand_id
1 'polypeptide(L)'
;MSAFIVLPIGLRTPDEVEGHEVQTGHADSAPVNFRPGKVALRATILAAVLSVLFTLNWSYGWVTREDLNFYGEMPSEDLGY
;
A
#
# COMPACT_ATOMS: atom_id res chain seq x y z
N MET A 1 -1.37 2.73 5.60
CA MET A 1 -1.47 2.54 4.13
C MET A 1 -1.04 1.15 3.68
N SER A 2 0.18 0.69 3.96
CA SER A 2 0.69 -0.62 3.49
C SER A 2 -0.18 -1.83 3.84
N ALA A 3 -0.85 -1.83 4.99
CA ALA A 3 -1.80 -2.88 5.35
C ALA A 3 -3.01 -2.96 4.39
N PHE A 4 -3.52 -1.83 3.89
CA PHE A 4 -4.61 -1.80 2.92
C PHE A 4 -4.19 -2.35 1.55
N ILE A 5 -2.95 -2.11 1.15
CA ILE A 5 -2.38 -2.66 -0.10
C ILE A 5 -2.26 -4.19 0.00
N VAL A 6 -1.90 -4.70 1.18
CA VAL A 6 -1.65 -6.13 1.41
C VAL A 6 -2.92 -6.91 1.76
N LEU A 7 -3.95 -6.25 2.29
CA LEU A 7 -5.21 -6.86 2.72
C LEU A 7 -5.88 -7.76 1.68
N PRO A 8 -6.05 -7.39 0.40
CA PRO A 8 -6.68 -8.29 -0.59
C PRO A 8 -5.82 -9.54 -0.89
N ILE A 9 -4.56 -9.58 -0.47
CA ILE A 9 -3.65 -10.67 -0.80
C ILE A 9 -3.82 -11.83 0.19
N GLY A 10 -4.59 -12.84 -0.21
CA GLY A 10 -4.73 -14.10 0.51
C GLY A 10 -5.85 -14.14 1.56
N LEU A 11 -6.78 -13.18 1.51
CA LEU A 11 -8.10 -13.34 2.10
C LEU A 11 -8.97 -14.18 1.17
N ARG A 12 -9.88 -14.96 1.76
CA ARG A 12 -10.92 -15.69 1.05
C ARG A 12 -12.25 -15.37 1.70
N THR A 13 -13.27 -15.12 0.90
CA THR A 13 -14.65 -14.98 1.37
C THR A 13 -15.31 -16.36 1.54
N PRO A 14 -16.40 -16.46 2.32
CA PRO A 14 -17.13 -17.70 2.54
C PRO A 14 -17.56 -18.37 1.23
N ASP A 15 -17.98 -17.59 0.24
CA ASP A 15 -18.34 -18.06 -1.11
C ASP A 15 -17.19 -18.73 -1.87
N GLU A 16 -15.93 -18.43 -1.51
CA GLU A 16 -14.72 -18.98 -2.13
C GLU A 16 -14.19 -20.24 -1.41
N VAL A 17 -14.84 -20.66 -0.32
CA VAL A 17 -14.44 -21.81 0.49
C VAL A 17 -15.55 -22.86 0.49
N GLU A 18 -15.32 -23.95 -0.23
CA GLU A 18 -16.26 -25.07 -0.32
C GLU A 18 -16.59 -25.64 1.08
N GLY A 19 -17.88 -25.64 1.45
CA GLY A 19 -18.36 -26.19 2.73
C GLY A 19 -18.37 -25.21 3.92
N HIS A 20 -18.21 -23.90 3.72
CA HIS A 20 -18.35 -22.91 4.79
C HIS A 20 -19.74 -22.27 4.80
N GLU A 21 -20.57 -22.61 5.79
CA GLU A 21 -21.83 -21.92 6.03
C GLU A 21 -21.60 -20.69 6.90
N VAL A 22 -22.08 -19.53 6.42
CA VAL A 22 -22.03 -18.28 7.16
C VAL A 22 -22.97 -18.39 8.38
N GLN A 23 -22.42 -18.25 9.59
CA GLN A 23 -23.21 -18.29 10.81
C GLN A 23 -24.19 -17.11 10.86
N THR A 24 -25.43 -17.37 11.29
CA THR A 24 -26.50 -16.37 11.40
C THR A 24 -26.03 -15.10 12.10
N GLY A 25 -26.05 -13.97 11.40
CA GLY A 25 -25.64 -12.66 11.91
C GLY A 25 -24.27 -12.16 11.42
N HIS A 26 -23.47 -13.00 10.75
CA HIS A 26 -22.27 -12.56 10.04
C HIS A 26 -22.62 -12.09 8.61
N ALA A 27 -21.92 -11.07 8.12
CA ALA A 27 -22.05 -10.65 6.73
C ALA A 27 -21.38 -11.68 5.82
N ASP A 28 -22.04 -12.05 4.71
CA ASP A 28 -21.50 -13.00 3.72
C ASP A 28 -20.16 -12.54 3.13
N SER A 29 -19.85 -11.25 3.22
CA SER A 29 -18.59 -10.67 2.73
C SER A 29 -17.42 -10.78 3.73
N ALA A 30 -17.65 -11.24 4.96
CA ALA A 30 -16.63 -11.27 6.00
C ALA A 30 -15.58 -12.37 5.71
N PRO A 31 -14.28 -12.04 5.64
CA PRO A 31 -13.26 -13.02 5.29
C PRO A 31 -13.14 -14.14 6.35
N VAL A 32 -13.27 -15.38 5.90
CA VAL A 32 -13.28 -16.58 6.76
C VAL A 32 -11.91 -16.97 7.31
N ASN A 33 -10.84 -16.49 6.69
CA ASN A 33 -9.45 -16.81 7.05
C ASN A 33 -8.64 -15.55 7.34
N PHE A 34 -9.17 -14.64 8.14
CA PHE A 34 -8.44 -13.45 8.53
C PHE A 34 -7.27 -13.81 9.46
N ARG A 35 -6.04 -13.73 8.94
CA ARG A 35 -4.80 -14.03 9.70
C ARG A 35 -4.04 -12.71 9.96
N PRO A 36 -4.41 -11.94 11.01
CA PRO A 36 -3.91 -10.59 11.22
C PRO A 36 -2.37 -10.53 11.32
N GLY A 37 -1.73 -11.52 11.94
CA GLY A 37 -0.27 -11.57 12.06
C GLY A 37 0.45 -11.67 10.70
N LYS A 38 -0.11 -12.40 9.74
CA LYS A 38 0.49 -12.51 8.39
C LYS A 38 0.35 -11.20 7.61
N VAL A 39 -0.80 -10.53 7.75
CA VAL A 39 -1.05 -9.22 7.13
C VAL A 39 -0.11 -8.18 7.73
N ALA A 40 0.04 -8.15 9.05
CA ALA A 40 0.95 -7.25 9.74
C ALA A 40 2.39 -7.43 9.26
N LEU A 41 2.89 -8.68 9.22
CA LEU A 41 4.26 -8.96 8.74
C LEU A 41 4.50 -8.47 7.31
N ARG A 42 3.59 -8.82 6.39
CA ARG A 42 3.68 -8.40 4.98
C ARG A 42 3.60 -6.88 4.84
N ALA A 43 2.71 -6.23 5.60
CA ALA A 43 2.58 -4.77 5.62
C ALA A 43 3.85 -4.10 6.15
N THR A 44 4.47 -4.65 7.19
CA THR A 44 5.73 -4.15 7.75
C THR A 44 6.87 -4.29 6.74
N ILE A 45 6.99 -5.44 6.07
CA ILE A 45 8.01 -5.65 5.02
C ILE A 45 7.82 -4.64 3.89
N LEU A 46 6.59 -4.50 3.38
CA LEU A 46 6.29 -3.58 2.29
C LEU A 46 6.54 -2.11 2.70
N ALA A 47 6.14 -1.74 3.92
CA ALA A 47 6.42 -0.40 4.45
C ALA A 47 7.93 -0.14 4.60
N ALA A 48 8.69 -1.10 5.11
CA ALA A 48 10.13 -0.98 5.28
C ALA A 48 10.83 -0.79 3.93
N VAL A 49 10.47 -1.58 2.92
CA VAL A 49 11.03 -1.47 1.56
C VAL A 49 10.75 -0.09 0.96
N LEU A 50 9.49 0.38 1.01
CA LEU A 50 9.13 1.70 0.50
C LEU A 50 9.85 2.82 1.24
N SER A 51 9.99 2.70 2.56
CA SER A 51 10.69 3.70 3.37
C SER A 51 12.18 3.75 3.02
N VAL A 52 12.84 2.60 2.85
CA VAL A 52 14.25 2.52 2.45
C VAL A 52 14.44 3.10 1.05
N LEU A 53 13.58 2.76 0.09
CA LEU A 53 13.64 3.33 -1.26
C LEU A 53 13.47 4.84 -1.25
N PHE A 54 12.55 5.37 -0.45
CA PHE A 54 12.38 6.81 -0.29
C PHE A 54 13.62 7.47 0.31
N THR A 55 14.18 6.91 1.38
CA THR A 55 15.40 7.45 2.01
C THR A 55 16.59 7.43 1.05
N LEU A 56 16.78 6.34 0.30
CA LEU A 56 17.83 6.26 -0.71
C LEU A 56 17.61 7.28 -1.82
N ASN A 57 16.38 7.41 -2.32
CA ASN A 57 16.05 8.42 -3.31
C ASN A 57 16.37 9.83 -2.79
N TRP A 58 16.04 10.12 -1.53
CA TRP A 58 16.36 11.40 -0.88
C TRP A 58 17.87 11.66 -0.80
N SER A 59 18.67 10.65 -0.48
CA SER A 59 20.12 10.79 -0.34
C SER A 59 20.86 10.88 -1.68
N TYR A 60 20.40 10.16 -2.69
CA TYR A 60 21.10 10.06 -3.98
C TYR A 60 20.47 10.90 -5.10
N GLY A 61 19.25 11.41 -4.90
CA GLY A 61 18.57 12.25 -5.89
C GLY A 61 18.24 11.51 -7.19
N TRP A 62 17.87 10.22 -7.13
CA TRP A 62 17.54 9.46 -8.34
C TRP A 62 16.28 9.95 -9.06
N VAL A 63 15.29 10.41 -8.30
CA VAL A 63 14.06 11.03 -8.78
C VAL A 63 13.87 12.32 -8.01
N THR A 64 13.88 13.45 -8.72
CA THR A 64 13.71 14.78 -8.16
C THR A 64 12.32 15.33 -8.47
N ARG A 65 12.03 16.55 -7.98
CA ARG A 65 10.74 17.21 -8.25
C ARG A 65 10.63 17.62 -9.70
N GLU A 66 11.76 17.97 -10.31
CA GLU A 66 11.82 18.39 -11.70
C GLU A 66 11.44 17.23 -12.66
N ASP A 67 11.83 15.99 -12.32
CA ASP A 67 11.46 14.79 -13.09
C ASP A 67 9.94 14.52 -13.13
N LEU A 68 9.21 15.06 -12.15
CA LEU A 68 7.76 14.91 -12.02
C LEU A 68 7.00 16.16 -12.47
N ASN A 69 7.71 17.20 -12.94
CA ASN A 69 7.10 18.44 -13.36
C ASN A 69 6.60 18.36 -14.82
N PHE A 70 5.33 17.98 -14.97
CA PHE A 70 4.66 17.93 -16.27
C PHE A 70 4.05 19.27 -16.69
N TYR A 71 4.10 20.30 -15.84
CA TYR A 71 3.32 21.54 -16.01
C TYR A 71 4.18 22.78 -16.31
N GLY A 72 5.48 22.62 -16.56
CA GLY A 72 6.42 23.72 -16.88
C GLY A 72 7.02 24.40 -15.65
N GLU A 73 8.03 25.26 -15.85
CA GLU A 73 8.72 25.97 -14.76
C GLU A 73 7.76 26.91 -13.99
N MET A 74 7.98 26.99 -12.68
CA MET A 74 7.16 27.84 -11.82
C MET A 74 7.59 29.31 -12.02
N PRO A 75 6.67 30.28 -12.15
CA PRO A 75 7.03 31.70 -12.37
C PRO A 75 7.96 32.31 -11.31
N SER A 76 8.09 31.69 -10.15
CA SER A 76 8.98 32.11 -9.07
C SER A 76 10.47 31.77 -9.30
N GLU A 77 10.79 30.83 -10.18
CA GLU A 77 12.20 30.45 -10.48
C GLU A 77 12.89 31.48 -11.39
N ASP A 78 12.11 32.30 -12.10
CA ASP A 78 12.57 33.38 -12.99
C ASP A 78 12.97 34.68 -12.23
N LEU A 79 12.82 34.71 -10.90
CA LEU A 79 13.05 35.92 -10.08
C LEU A 79 14.50 36.11 -9.62
N GLY A 80 15.40 35.17 -9.92
CA GLY A 80 16.85 35.38 -9.86
C GLY A 80 17.43 35.77 -8.49
N TYR A 81 16.77 35.42 -7.38
CA TYR A 81 17.26 35.63 -6.01
C TYR A 81 17.00 34.43 -5.10
#